data_AF-A0A7K4IGP2-F1
#
_entry.id   AF-A0A7K4IGP2-F1
#
_cell.length_a   1.000
_cell.length_b   1.000
_cell.length_c   1.000
_cell.angle_alpha   90.00
_cell.angle_beta   90.00
_cell.angle_gamma   90.00
#
_symmetry.space_group_name_H-M   'P 1'
#
loop_
_entity.id
_entity.type
_entity.pdbx_description
1 polymer ?
#
loop_
_entity_poly.entity_id
_entity_poly.type
_entity_poly.pdbx_seq_one_letter_code
_entity_poly.pdbx_strand_id
1 'polypeptide(L)'
;MTSKSMLVAKADLKMAMKSKHIKYSLVFLAALAPVMLILIIGLPAALIDPASPDYIVVNLFLPLGASMLTLMAVIPAGLIAANALVGERESNTLEPLLCTPLTDRELIWGKTLSSLIPCLTILFAGTLASSIGINILMVAFNRPLLLFPDPAGAFLIFAAGPVVVLSIVSTMILVSGRVSKVYEAYQSGTIAALVLMIPLFAPMTSLETGMADPSTIWFTNIVTFIIASAIASITWAIALKRFNRDKMVSLV
;
A
#
# COMPACT_ATOMS: atom_id res chain seq x y z
N MET A 1 -11.58 -20.67 -12.48
CA MET A 1 -10.53 -20.38 -11.46
C MET A 1 -10.88 -19.22 -10.53
N THR A 2 -11.53 -18.13 -10.98
CA THR A 2 -11.73 -16.91 -10.15
C THR A 2 -12.81 -17.03 -9.06
N SER A 3 -13.84 -17.85 -9.22
CA SER A 3 -14.98 -17.91 -8.27
C SER A 3 -14.58 -18.43 -6.88
N LYS A 4 -13.78 -19.52 -6.81
CA LYS A 4 -13.36 -20.13 -5.54
C LYS A 4 -12.37 -19.25 -4.76
N SER A 5 -11.34 -18.71 -5.43
CA SER A 5 -10.38 -17.79 -4.79
C SER A 5 -11.04 -16.51 -4.28
N MET A 6 -12.02 -15.97 -5.01
CA MET A 6 -12.77 -14.79 -4.56
C MET A 6 -13.65 -15.10 -3.35
N LEU A 7 -14.19 -16.32 -3.25
CA LEU A 7 -14.96 -16.74 -2.08
C LEU A 7 -14.07 -16.82 -0.83
N VAL A 8 -12.86 -17.40 -0.96
CA VAL A 8 -11.85 -17.40 0.10
C VAL A 8 -11.49 -15.96 0.50
N ALA A 9 -11.20 -15.10 -0.48
CA ALA A 9 -10.82 -13.72 -0.23
C ALA A 9 -11.92 -12.95 0.56
N LYS A 10 -13.18 -13.15 0.18
CA LYS A 10 -14.33 -12.55 0.88
C LYS A 10 -14.52 -13.10 2.28
N ALA A 11 -14.34 -14.41 2.49
CA ALA A 11 -14.46 -15.03 3.79
C ALA A 11 -13.40 -14.49 4.77
N ASP A 12 -12.14 -14.47 4.34
CA ASP A 12 -11.01 -13.93 5.12
C ASP A 12 -11.20 -12.46 5.45
N LEU A 13 -11.56 -11.65 4.45
CA LEU A 13 -11.80 -10.21 4.66
C LEU A 13 -12.95 -9.99 5.63
N LYS A 14 -14.03 -10.78 5.53
CA LYS A 14 -15.15 -10.72 6.48
C LYS A 14 -14.73 -11.10 7.90
N MET A 15 -13.84 -12.08 8.06
CA MET A 15 -13.28 -12.46 9.36
C MET A 15 -12.38 -11.36 9.92
N ALA A 16 -11.48 -10.81 9.11
CA ALA A 16 -10.61 -9.70 9.50
C ALA A 16 -11.43 -8.48 9.96
N MET A 17 -12.50 -8.14 9.24
CA MET A 17 -13.40 -7.02 9.57
C MET A 17 -14.27 -7.24 10.81
N LYS A 18 -14.40 -8.47 11.32
CA LYS A 18 -15.09 -8.75 12.61
C LYS A 18 -14.24 -8.36 13.81
N SER A 19 -12.91 -8.35 13.69
CA SER A 19 -12.03 -7.92 14.77
C SER A 19 -12.08 -6.41 14.94
N LYS A 20 -12.48 -5.94 16.13
CA LYS A 20 -12.56 -4.50 16.45
C LYS A 20 -11.21 -3.80 16.20
N HIS A 21 -10.10 -4.39 16.65
CA HIS A 21 -8.78 -3.79 16.50
C HIS A 21 -8.37 -3.60 15.03
N ILE A 22 -8.61 -4.59 14.18
CA ILE A 22 -8.29 -4.51 12.74
C ILE A 22 -9.17 -3.45 12.05
N LYS A 23 -10.48 -3.46 12.35
CA LYS A 23 -11.42 -2.49 11.78
C LYS A 23 -11.04 -1.04 12.14
N TYR A 24 -10.76 -0.76 13.42
CA TYR A 24 -10.37 0.58 13.85
C TYR A 24 -9.00 1.00 13.29
N SER A 25 -8.03 0.08 13.23
CA SER A 25 -6.72 0.37 12.65
C SER A 25 -6.81 0.72 11.16
N LEU A 26 -7.61 -0.03 10.38
CA LEU A 26 -7.82 0.27 8.96
C LEU A 26 -8.53 1.60 8.73
N VAL A 27 -9.58 1.88 9.49
CA VAL A 27 -10.31 3.16 9.39
C VAL A 27 -9.42 4.33 9.81
N PHE A 28 -8.65 4.17 10.88
CA PHE A 28 -7.71 5.19 11.34
C PHE A 28 -6.65 5.49 10.28
N LEU A 29 -5.99 4.46 9.72
CA LEU A 29 -5.01 4.63 8.65
C LEU A 29 -5.62 5.26 7.39
N ALA A 30 -6.83 4.84 7.01
CA ALA A 30 -7.53 5.37 5.85
C ALA A 30 -7.93 6.85 6.02
N ALA A 31 -8.24 7.29 7.23
CA ALA A 31 -8.57 8.69 7.54
C ALA A 31 -7.33 9.55 7.78
N LEU A 32 -6.27 9.00 8.36
CA LEU A 32 -5.06 9.73 8.70
C LEU A 32 -4.38 10.29 7.45
N ALA A 33 -4.25 9.50 6.39
CA ALA A 33 -3.59 9.92 5.16
C ALA A 33 -4.21 11.19 4.53
N PRO A 34 -5.53 11.25 4.26
CA PRO A 34 -6.14 12.44 3.69
C PRO A 34 -6.12 13.63 4.66
N VAL A 35 -6.34 13.42 5.96
CA VAL A 35 -6.26 14.52 6.95
C VAL A 35 -4.86 15.14 6.97
N MET A 36 -3.81 14.31 6.99
CA MET A 36 -2.43 14.78 6.99
C MET A 36 -2.09 15.54 5.71
N LEU A 37 -2.53 15.08 4.55
CA LEU A 37 -2.28 15.79 3.29
C LEU A 37 -3.05 17.11 3.18
N ILE A 38 -4.28 17.15 3.69
CA ILE A 38 -5.05 18.40 3.78
C ILE A 38 -4.32 19.39 4.68
N LEU A 39 -3.73 18.95 5.80
CA LEU A 39 -2.98 19.81 6.71
C LEU A 39 -1.62 20.25 6.15
N ILE A 40 -0.89 19.37 5.45
CA ILE A 40 0.48 19.64 4.98
C ILE A 40 0.50 20.36 3.62
N ILE A 41 -0.45 20.06 2.74
CA ILE A 41 -0.51 20.64 1.39
C ILE A 41 -1.67 21.62 1.30
N GLY A 42 -2.88 21.18 1.64
CA GLY A 42 -4.10 21.97 1.45
C GLY A 42 -4.12 23.27 2.23
N LEU A 43 -3.84 23.22 3.53
CA LEU A 43 -3.89 24.39 4.41
C LEU A 43 -2.78 25.42 4.07
N PRO A 44 -1.50 25.06 3.90
CA PRO A 44 -0.48 26.00 3.46
C PRO A 44 -0.79 26.59 2.09
N ALA A 45 -1.26 25.78 1.13
CA ALA A 45 -1.58 26.30 -0.20
C ALA A 45 -2.81 27.22 -0.22
N ALA A 46 -3.72 27.10 0.76
CA ALA A 46 -4.83 28.03 0.94
C ALA A 46 -4.36 29.36 1.56
N LEU A 47 -3.50 29.30 2.59
CA LEU A 47 -3.09 30.45 3.40
C LEU A 47 -1.92 31.24 2.79
N ILE A 48 -0.96 30.58 2.16
CA ILE A 48 0.26 31.17 1.62
C ILE A 48 -0.01 31.71 0.22
N ASP A 49 0.45 32.93 -0.05
CA ASP A 49 0.37 33.52 -1.39
C ASP A 49 1.31 32.78 -2.37
N PRO A 50 0.84 32.29 -3.52
CA PRO A 50 1.70 31.70 -4.55
C PRO A 50 2.87 32.58 -5.01
N ALA A 51 2.76 33.90 -4.86
CA ALA A 51 3.85 34.83 -5.18
C ALA A 51 4.92 34.95 -4.07
N SER A 52 4.63 34.44 -2.87
CA SER A 52 5.55 34.52 -1.74
C SER A 52 6.65 33.45 -1.83
N PRO A 53 7.88 33.74 -1.37
CA PRO A 53 8.96 32.75 -1.30
C PRO A 53 8.60 31.51 -0.46
N ASP A 54 7.68 31.66 0.50
CA ASP A 54 7.25 30.59 1.42
C ASP A 54 6.40 29.51 0.72
N TYR A 55 5.92 29.77 -0.50
CA TYR A 55 5.17 28.78 -1.29
C TYR A 55 6.01 27.57 -1.73
N ILE A 56 7.34 27.65 -1.56
CA ILE A 56 8.30 26.54 -1.69
C ILE A 56 7.84 25.28 -0.94
N VAL A 57 7.23 25.44 0.24
CA VAL A 57 6.74 24.34 1.07
C VAL A 57 5.66 23.54 0.34
N VAL A 58 4.72 24.23 -0.32
CA VAL A 58 3.65 23.59 -1.10
C VAL A 58 4.23 22.81 -2.28
N ASN A 59 5.14 23.43 -3.03
CA ASN A 59 5.78 22.81 -4.19
C ASN A 59 6.61 21.58 -3.84
N LEU A 60 7.19 21.55 -2.64
CA LEU A 60 7.93 20.39 -2.14
C LEU A 60 7.01 19.25 -1.71
N PHE A 61 5.93 19.56 -0.96
CA PHE A 61 5.06 18.54 -0.39
C PHE A 61 4.06 17.96 -1.39
N LEU A 62 3.73 18.69 -2.46
CA LEU A 62 2.74 18.26 -3.43
C LEU A 62 3.12 16.94 -4.14
N PRO A 63 4.34 16.76 -4.70
CA PRO A 63 4.78 15.48 -5.24
C PRO A 63 4.92 14.37 -4.18
N LEU A 64 5.31 14.74 -2.95
CA LEU A 64 5.43 13.80 -1.83
C LEU A 64 4.07 13.29 -1.35
N GLY A 65 2.99 14.03 -1.59
CA GLY A 65 1.64 13.61 -1.20
C GLY A 65 1.22 12.29 -1.84
N ALA A 66 1.57 12.09 -3.12
CA ALA A 66 1.32 10.82 -3.80
C ALA A 66 2.13 9.66 -3.19
N SER A 67 3.42 9.90 -2.91
CA SER A 67 4.27 8.94 -2.20
C SER A 67 3.67 8.56 -0.83
N MET A 68 3.26 9.54 -0.03
CA MET A 68 2.65 9.32 1.29
C MET A 68 1.39 8.46 1.21
N LEU A 69 0.51 8.70 0.23
CA LEU A 69 -0.70 7.89 0.05
C LEU A 69 -0.36 6.43 -0.28
N THR A 70 0.62 6.19 -1.14
CA THR A 70 1.09 4.84 -1.45
C THR A 70 1.69 4.16 -0.23
N LEU A 71 2.48 4.86 0.58
CA LEU A 71 3.05 4.32 1.82
C LEU A 71 1.96 3.94 2.83
N MET A 72 0.92 4.76 2.97
CA MET A 72 -0.20 4.48 3.86
C MET A 72 -1.02 3.26 3.42
N ALA A 73 -1.03 2.91 2.13
CA ALA A 73 -1.63 1.68 1.64
C ALA A 73 -0.73 0.44 1.84
N VAL A 74 0.59 0.60 1.85
CA VAL A 74 1.58 -0.47 2.03
C VAL A 74 1.58 -1.03 3.46
N ILE A 75 1.44 -0.17 4.48
CA ILE A 75 1.45 -0.58 5.89
C ILE A 75 0.36 -1.64 6.19
N PRO A 76 -0.93 -1.39 5.93
CA PRO A 76 -1.96 -2.39 6.16
C PRO A 76 -1.81 -3.59 5.22
N ALA A 77 -1.28 -3.41 4.01
CA ALA A 77 -1.03 -4.52 3.09
C ALA A 77 -0.03 -5.52 3.67
N GLY A 78 1.04 -5.02 4.28
CA GLY A 78 2.03 -5.84 4.97
C GLY A 78 1.44 -6.60 6.15
N LEU A 79 0.64 -5.91 6.97
CA LEU A 79 0.03 -6.49 8.18
C LEU A 79 -1.02 -7.57 7.86
N ILE A 80 -1.92 -7.30 6.92
CA ILE A 80 -2.96 -8.27 6.55
C ILE A 80 -2.32 -9.48 5.85
N ALA A 81 -1.35 -9.26 4.96
CA ALA A 81 -0.68 -10.34 4.25
C ALA A 81 0.20 -11.21 5.17
N ALA A 82 0.87 -10.63 6.18
CA ALA A 82 1.61 -11.39 7.18
C ALA A 82 0.71 -12.32 8.00
N ASN A 83 -0.49 -11.84 8.37
CA ASN A 83 -1.49 -12.61 9.11
C ASN A 83 -2.16 -13.70 8.26
N ALA A 84 -2.08 -13.64 6.93
CA ALA A 84 -2.86 -14.46 6.02
C ALA A 84 -2.61 -15.98 6.18
N LEU A 85 -1.37 -16.38 6.49
CA LEU A 85 -0.99 -17.78 6.72
C LEU A 85 -0.57 -18.04 8.17
N VAL A 86 0.26 -17.16 8.74
CA VAL A 86 0.76 -17.36 10.11
C VAL A 86 -0.34 -17.17 11.15
N GLY A 87 -1.27 -16.23 10.93
CA GLY A 87 -2.39 -16.03 11.86
C GLY A 87 -3.29 -17.25 11.96
N GLU A 88 -3.49 -17.98 10.86
CA GLU A 88 -4.24 -19.25 10.88
C GLU A 88 -3.46 -20.38 11.53
N ARG A 89 -2.12 -20.39 11.40
CA ARG A 89 -1.25 -21.30 12.14
C ARG A 89 -1.32 -21.04 13.64
N GLU A 90 -1.15 -19.79 14.08
CA GLU A 90 -1.26 -19.40 15.50
C GLU A 90 -2.65 -19.72 16.07
N SER A 91 -3.69 -19.65 15.23
CA SER A 91 -5.07 -19.95 15.63
C SER A 91 -5.44 -21.43 15.49
N ASN A 92 -4.51 -22.33 15.14
CA ASN A 92 -4.77 -23.76 14.90
C ASN A 92 -5.88 -24.05 13.87
N THR A 93 -6.02 -23.17 12.87
CA THR A 93 -7.03 -23.29 11.79
C THR A 93 -6.41 -23.62 10.43
N LEU A 94 -5.08 -23.70 10.36
CA LEU A 94 -4.34 -24.01 9.13
C LEU A 94 -4.64 -25.43 8.63
N GLU A 95 -4.68 -26.44 9.51
CA GLU A 95 -4.96 -27.83 9.12
C GLU A 95 -6.36 -28.00 8.50
N PRO A 96 -7.47 -27.52 9.10
CA PRO A 96 -8.78 -27.53 8.45
C PRO A 96 -8.79 -26.83 7.09
N LEU A 97 -8.11 -25.68 6.95
CA LEU A 97 -8.02 -24.95 5.69
C LEU A 97 -7.29 -25.79 4.63
N LEU A 98 -6.19 -26.42 5.02
CA LEU A 98 -5.44 -27.37 4.21
C LEU A 98 -6.11 -28.74 4.10
N CYS A 99 -7.36 -28.93 4.50
CA CYS A 99 -8.19 -30.08 4.17
C CYS A 99 -9.33 -29.73 3.19
N THR A 100 -9.48 -28.44 2.83
CA THR A 100 -10.50 -28.02 1.88
C THR A 100 -10.21 -28.51 0.45
N PRO A 101 -11.25 -28.67 -0.39
CA PRO A 101 -11.11 -29.04 -1.81
C PRO A 101 -10.66 -27.85 -2.68
N LEU A 102 -9.76 -27.02 -2.14
CA LEU A 102 -9.09 -25.92 -2.83
C LEU A 102 -7.74 -26.39 -3.37
N THR A 103 -7.40 -25.93 -4.57
CA THR A 103 -6.05 -26.08 -5.09
C THR A 103 -5.10 -25.07 -4.43
N ASP A 104 -3.82 -25.41 -4.34
CA ASP A 104 -2.77 -24.55 -3.79
C ASP A 104 -2.76 -23.15 -4.43
N ARG A 105 -2.94 -23.09 -5.75
CA ARG A 105 -3.04 -21.83 -6.48
C ARG A 105 -4.28 -21.04 -6.09
N GLU A 106 -5.43 -21.69 -5.95
CA GLU A 106 -6.67 -21.02 -5.58
C GLU A 106 -6.60 -20.44 -4.16
N LEU A 107 -5.92 -21.13 -3.25
CA LEU A 107 -5.69 -20.67 -1.88
C LEU A 107 -4.76 -19.44 -1.84
N ILE A 108 -3.59 -19.51 -2.49
CA ILE A 108 -2.65 -18.38 -2.55
C ILE A 108 -3.34 -17.16 -3.15
N TRP A 109 -4.04 -17.31 -4.28
CA TRP A 109 -4.78 -16.22 -4.91
C TRP A 109 -5.86 -15.63 -3.99
N GLY A 110 -6.56 -16.48 -3.22
CA GLY A 110 -7.52 -16.03 -2.22
C GLY A 110 -6.88 -15.15 -1.14
N LYS A 111 -5.75 -15.61 -0.58
CA LYS A 111 -4.97 -14.90 0.45
C LYS A 111 -4.34 -13.60 -0.07
N THR A 112 -3.90 -13.59 -1.32
CA THR A 112 -3.37 -12.37 -1.95
C THR A 112 -4.49 -11.35 -2.14
N LEU A 113 -5.65 -11.78 -2.62
CA LEU A 113 -6.78 -10.89 -2.91
C LEU A 113 -7.44 -10.35 -1.63
N SER A 114 -7.50 -11.14 -0.55
CA SER A 114 -8.04 -10.67 0.75
C SER A 114 -7.23 -9.52 1.33
N SER A 115 -5.92 -9.50 1.09
CA SER A 115 -5.02 -8.41 1.50
C SER A 115 -5.01 -7.26 0.50
N LEU A 116 -5.01 -7.55 -0.80
CA LEU A 116 -4.82 -6.56 -1.85
C LEU A 116 -6.04 -5.64 -2.04
N ILE A 117 -7.25 -6.20 -2.04
CA ILE A 117 -8.49 -5.43 -2.26
C ILE A 117 -8.68 -4.29 -1.22
N PRO A 118 -8.61 -4.54 0.10
CA PRO A 118 -8.80 -3.46 1.08
C PRO A 118 -7.70 -2.40 0.98
N CYS A 119 -6.47 -2.78 0.67
CA CYS A 119 -5.35 -1.84 0.56
C CYS A 119 -5.44 -0.94 -0.69
N LEU A 120 -5.87 -1.48 -1.83
CA LEU A 120 -6.17 -0.67 -3.01
C LEU A 120 -7.37 0.27 -2.75
N THR A 121 -8.36 -0.22 -2.01
CA THR A 121 -9.51 0.61 -1.61
C THR A 121 -9.04 1.80 -0.77
N ILE A 122 -8.13 1.58 0.19
CA ILE A 122 -7.53 2.64 1.00
C ILE A 122 -6.73 3.62 0.14
N LEU A 123 -5.92 3.13 -0.80
CA LEU A 123 -5.13 3.98 -1.70
C LEU A 123 -6.03 4.92 -2.54
N PHE A 124 -7.03 4.36 -3.22
CA PHE A 124 -7.90 5.13 -4.10
C PHE A 124 -8.87 6.02 -3.32
N ALA A 125 -9.48 5.51 -2.25
CA ALA A 125 -10.37 6.31 -1.41
C ALA A 125 -9.61 7.44 -0.71
N GLY A 126 -8.40 7.18 -0.21
CA GLY A 126 -7.52 8.18 0.38
C GLY A 126 -7.13 9.26 -0.63
N THR A 127 -6.82 8.87 -1.87
CA THR A 127 -6.53 9.82 -2.96
C THR A 127 -7.74 10.71 -3.27
N LEU A 128 -8.92 10.13 -3.43
CA LEU A 128 -10.16 10.87 -3.68
C LEU A 128 -10.49 11.82 -2.53
N ALA A 129 -10.43 11.33 -1.29
CA ALA A 129 -10.68 12.14 -0.10
C ALA A 129 -9.70 13.31 0.04
N SER A 130 -8.41 13.07 -0.23
CA SER A 130 -7.37 14.12 -0.21
C SER A 130 -7.61 15.17 -1.29
N SER A 131 -7.87 14.73 -2.52
CA SER A 131 -8.13 15.61 -3.67
C SER A 131 -9.36 16.51 -3.44
N ILE A 132 -10.46 15.91 -2.97
CA ILE A 132 -11.69 16.64 -2.65
C ILE A 132 -11.44 17.61 -1.48
N GLY A 133 -10.81 17.14 -0.40
CA GLY A 133 -10.57 17.97 0.78
C GLY A 133 -9.65 19.17 0.50
N ILE A 134 -8.59 18.97 -0.28
CA ILE A 134 -7.69 20.05 -0.71
C ILE A 134 -8.47 21.07 -1.56
N ASN A 135 -9.25 20.62 -2.54
CA ASN A 135 -10.00 21.53 -3.42
C ASN A 135 -11.13 22.27 -2.70
N ILE A 136 -11.79 21.65 -1.72
CA ILE A 136 -12.76 22.34 -0.84
C ILE A 136 -12.08 23.50 -0.09
N LEU A 137 -10.88 23.28 0.46
CA LEU A 137 -10.13 24.35 1.10
C LEU A 137 -9.76 25.47 0.12
N MET A 138 -9.32 25.14 -1.09
CA MET A 138 -9.00 26.16 -2.10
C MET A 138 -10.19 27.06 -2.41
N VAL A 139 -11.37 26.47 -2.64
CA VAL A 139 -12.59 27.22 -2.89
C VAL A 139 -12.99 28.07 -1.68
N ALA A 140 -12.89 27.53 -0.47
CA ALA A 140 -13.23 28.26 0.77
C ALA A 140 -12.35 29.51 0.99
N PHE A 141 -11.10 29.49 0.53
CA PHE A 141 -10.15 30.60 0.64
C PHE A 141 -10.03 31.43 -0.65
N ASN A 142 -10.94 31.27 -1.63
CA ASN A 142 -10.91 31.95 -2.94
C ASN A 142 -9.59 31.78 -3.71
N ARG A 143 -8.96 30.61 -3.58
CA ARG A 143 -7.74 30.23 -4.33
C ARG A 143 -8.11 29.43 -5.58
N PRO A 144 -7.26 29.45 -6.63
CA PRO A 144 -7.44 28.56 -7.77
C PRO A 144 -7.37 27.09 -7.34
N LEU A 145 -8.09 26.23 -8.07
CA LEU A 145 -8.07 24.79 -7.82
C LEU A 145 -6.65 24.24 -7.96
N LEU A 146 -6.30 23.34 -7.05
CA LEU A 146 -4.99 22.70 -7.04
C LEU A 146 -5.12 21.29 -7.60
N LEU A 147 -4.34 21.01 -8.65
CA LEU A 147 -4.32 19.70 -9.30
C LEU A 147 -3.61 18.70 -8.38
N PHE A 148 -4.38 18.04 -7.54
CA PHE A 148 -3.91 16.94 -6.69
C PHE A 148 -4.71 15.66 -6.99
N PRO A 149 -4.03 14.53 -7.27
CA PRO A 149 -2.57 14.39 -7.45
C PRO A 149 -2.08 15.08 -8.74
N ASP A 150 -0.81 15.51 -8.75
CA ASP A 150 -0.14 16.00 -9.96
C ASP A 150 -0.02 14.89 -11.01
N PRO A 151 0.28 15.18 -12.29
CA PRO A 151 0.34 14.15 -13.33
C PRO A 151 1.32 13.01 -13.03
N ALA A 152 2.47 13.30 -12.43
CA ALA A 152 3.43 12.27 -12.05
C ALA A 152 2.94 11.49 -10.82
N GLY A 153 2.35 12.17 -9.83
CA GLY A 153 1.68 11.56 -8.69
C GLY A 153 0.49 10.68 -9.07
N ALA A 154 -0.27 11.05 -10.10
CA ALA A 154 -1.37 10.25 -10.64
C ALA A 154 -0.84 8.96 -11.27
N PHE A 155 0.25 9.04 -12.05
CA PHE A 155 0.95 7.85 -12.54
C PHE A 155 1.41 6.97 -11.37
N LEU A 156 1.98 7.56 -10.32
CA LEU A 156 2.38 6.82 -9.13
C LEU A 156 1.19 6.14 -8.45
N ILE A 157 0.05 6.81 -8.27
CA ILE A 157 -1.10 6.25 -7.54
C ILE A 157 -1.83 5.18 -8.37
N PHE A 158 -2.05 5.42 -9.66
CA PHE A 158 -2.87 4.54 -10.50
C PHE A 158 -2.08 3.43 -11.19
N ALA A 159 -0.79 3.65 -11.49
CA ALA A 159 0.06 2.63 -12.12
C ALA A 159 1.03 2.00 -11.11
N ALA A 160 1.86 2.78 -10.42
CA ALA A 160 2.86 2.23 -9.50
C ALA A 160 2.27 1.71 -8.19
N GLY A 161 1.27 2.38 -7.64
CA GLY A 161 0.67 2.09 -6.35
C GLY A 161 0.11 0.68 -6.26
N PRO A 162 -0.69 0.21 -7.24
CA PRO A 162 -1.17 -1.16 -7.25
C PRO A 162 -0.06 -2.20 -7.34
N VAL A 163 0.99 -1.92 -8.11
CA VAL A 163 2.15 -2.81 -8.26
C VAL A 163 2.97 -2.85 -6.97
N VAL A 164 3.16 -1.72 -6.31
CA VAL A 164 3.83 -1.60 -5.00
C VAL A 164 3.05 -2.40 -3.95
N VAL A 165 1.74 -2.20 -3.83
CA VAL A 165 0.91 -2.96 -2.89
C VAL A 165 0.97 -4.46 -3.19
N LEU A 166 0.87 -4.85 -4.46
CA LEU A 166 0.98 -6.25 -4.86
C LEU A 166 2.33 -6.86 -4.48
N SER A 167 3.44 -6.15 -4.72
CA SER A 167 4.79 -6.61 -4.41
C SER A 167 5.01 -6.86 -2.91
N ILE A 168 4.39 -6.05 -2.06
CA ILE A 168 4.43 -6.22 -0.60
C ILE A 168 3.61 -7.41 -0.18
N VAL A 169 2.39 -7.53 -0.70
CA VAL A 169 1.49 -8.67 -0.38
C VAL A 169 2.14 -9.99 -0.81
N SER A 170 2.70 -10.06 -2.02
CA SER A 170 3.35 -11.28 -2.52
C SER A 170 4.60 -11.65 -1.72
N THR A 171 5.40 -10.66 -1.33
CA THR A 171 6.58 -10.89 -0.46
C THR A 171 6.15 -11.38 0.91
N MET A 172 5.15 -10.77 1.52
CA MET A 172 4.65 -11.16 2.85
C MET A 172 4.09 -12.57 2.86
N ILE A 173 3.34 -12.97 1.83
CA ILE A 173 2.79 -14.33 1.75
C ILE A 173 3.88 -15.39 1.63
N LEU A 174 4.97 -15.09 0.91
CA LEU A 174 6.14 -15.96 0.85
C LEU A 174 6.83 -16.12 2.21
N VAL A 175 6.98 -15.00 2.91
CA VAL A 175 7.66 -14.92 4.19
C VAL A 175 6.84 -15.59 5.29
N SER A 176 5.54 -15.31 5.34
CA SER A 176 4.58 -15.88 6.29
C SER A 176 4.52 -17.41 6.20
N GLY A 177 4.78 -17.99 5.02
CA GLY A 177 4.88 -19.45 4.89
C GLY A 177 6.08 -20.07 5.62
N ARG A 178 7.10 -19.30 6.00
CA ARG A 178 8.38 -19.80 6.57
C ARG A 178 8.55 -19.57 8.06
N VAL A 179 7.82 -18.62 8.63
CA VAL A 179 7.96 -18.22 10.03
C VAL A 179 6.77 -18.71 10.85
N SER A 180 6.96 -18.87 12.16
CA SER A 180 5.91 -19.37 13.06
C SER A 180 5.13 -18.25 13.74
N LYS A 181 5.68 -17.03 13.80
CA LYS A 181 5.05 -15.88 14.47
C LYS A 181 4.76 -14.72 13.53
N VAL A 182 3.61 -14.06 13.71
CA VAL A 182 3.17 -12.94 12.85
C VAL A 182 4.18 -11.79 12.86
N TYR A 183 4.76 -11.48 14.03
CA TYR A 183 5.72 -10.38 14.15
C TYR A 183 7.01 -10.63 13.35
N GLU A 184 7.49 -11.87 13.30
CA GLU A 184 8.68 -12.26 12.54
C GLU A 184 8.41 -12.13 11.03
N ALA A 185 7.20 -12.48 10.60
CA ALA A 185 6.77 -12.31 9.21
C ALA A 185 6.78 -10.83 8.82
N TYR A 186 6.20 -9.98 9.68
CA TYR A 186 6.12 -8.56 9.45
C TYR A 186 7.53 -7.92 9.37
N GLN A 187 8.42 -8.23 10.33
CA GLN A 187 9.76 -7.64 10.40
C GLN A 187 10.65 -8.04 9.20
N SER A 188 10.54 -9.28 8.74
CA SER A 188 11.30 -9.74 7.57
C SER A 188 10.74 -9.20 6.25
N GLY A 189 9.43 -8.99 6.15
CA GLY A 189 8.80 -8.30 5.02
C GLY A 189 9.10 -6.80 4.95
N THR A 190 9.48 -6.17 6.08
CA THR A 190 9.88 -4.74 6.12
C THR A 190 11.08 -4.44 5.22
N ILE A 191 11.97 -5.40 4.94
CA ILE A 191 13.10 -5.19 4.03
C ILE A 191 12.60 -4.84 2.61
N ALA A 192 11.58 -5.56 2.12
CA ALA A 192 10.99 -5.26 0.82
C ALA A 192 10.27 -3.91 0.81
N ALA A 193 9.60 -3.56 1.91
CA ALA A 193 9.00 -2.23 2.08
C ALA A 193 10.05 -1.12 2.06
N LEU A 194 11.19 -1.32 2.71
CA LEU A 194 12.27 -0.33 2.79
C LEU A 194 12.89 -0.09 1.40
N VAL A 195 13.16 -1.14 0.63
CA VAL A 195 13.67 -1.03 -0.75
C VAL A 195 12.72 -0.20 -1.63
N LEU A 196 11.40 -0.36 -1.45
CA LEU A 196 10.40 0.41 -2.20
C LEU A 196 10.19 1.82 -1.65
N MET A 197 10.55 2.09 -0.40
CA MET A 197 10.50 3.43 0.18
C MET A 197 11.59 4.35 -0.38
N ILE A 198 12.79 3.83 -0.66
CA ILE A 198 13.94 4.68 -1.04
C ILE A 198 13.61 5.59 -2.24
N PRO A 199 13.07 5.07 -3.36
CA PRO A 199 12.71 5.93 -4.48
C PRO A 199 11.62 6.94 -4.10
N LEU A 200 10.61 6.55 -3.32
CA LEU A 200 9.48 7.42 -2.97
C LEU A 200 9.88 8.73 -2.26
N PHE A 201 11.06 8.77 -1.63
CA PHE A 201 11.63 9.97 -0.99
C PHE A 201 12.65 10.73 -1.84
N ALA A 202 13.01 10.25 -3.03
CA ALA A 202 13.96 10.93 -3.93
C ALA A 202 13.56 12.38 -4.29
N PRO A 203 12.27 12.78 -4.39
CA PRO A 203 11.89 14.18 -4.57
C PRO A 203 12.33 15.11 -3.42
N MET A 204 12.77 14.57 -2.27
CA MET A 204 13.36 15.39 -1.20
C MET A 204 14.78 15.83 -1.53
N THR A 205 15.47 15.22 -2.50
CA THR A 205 16.83 15.64 -2.88
C THR A 205 16.85 17.01 -3.55
N SER A 206 15.74 17.45 -4.13
CA SER A 206 15.55 18.81 -4.66
C SER A 206 15.22 19.87 -3.59
N LEU A 207 15.40 19.55 -2.30
CA LEU A 207 15.28 20.51 -1.20
C LEU A 207 16.24 21.69 -1.36
N GLU A 208 17.45 21.45 -1.88
CA GLU A 208 18.49 22.48 -2.03
C GLU A 208 18.18 23.49 -3.14
N THR A 209 17.45 23.06 -4.18
CA THR A 209 17.09 23.89 -5.34
C THR A 209 15.77 24.63 -5.15
N GLY A 210 15.02 24.33 -4.09
CA GLY A 210 13.76 24.99 -3.73
C GLY A 210 12.59 24.77 -4.69
N MET A 211 12.76 23.91 -5.70
CA MET A 211 11.69 23.45 -6.57
C MET A 211 11.94 21.98 -6.88
N ALA A 212 10.89 21.16 -6.75
CA ALA A 212 10.95 19.77 -7.15
C ALA A 212 10.99 19.69 -8.69
N ASP A 213 12.13 19.29 -9.22
CA ASP A 213 12.32 19.16 -10.67
C ASP A 213 11.38 18.06 -11.23
N PRO A 214 10.49 18.39 -12.18
CA PRO A 214 9.55 17.44 -12.77
C PRO A 214 10.23 16.19 -13.35
N SER A 215 11.41 16.30 -13.97
CA SER A 215 12.12 15.13 -14.51
C SER A 215 12.52 14.15 -13.40
N THR A 216 12.98 14.68 -12.27
CA THR A 216 13.37 13.87 -11.11
C THR A 216 12.19 13.12 -10.51
N ILE A 217 11.01 13.76 -10.43
CA ILE A 217 9.77 13.12 -9.94
C ILE A 217 9.34 11.98 -10.88
N TRP A 218 9.31 12.24 -12.19
CA TRP A 218 8.94 11.22 -13.18
C TRP A 218 9.92 10.04 -13.18
N PHE A 219 11.22 10.32 -13.19
CA PHE A 219 12.27 9.30 -13.11
C PHE A 219 12.07 8.41 -11.89
N THR A 220 11.84 9.02 -10.73
CA THR A 220 11.59 8.33 -9.48
C THR A 220 10.36 7.42 -9.52
N ASN A 221 9.25 7.91 -10.07
CA ASN A 221 7.99 7.15 -10.12
C ASN A 221 8.12 5.96 -11.08
N ILE A 222 8.84 6.15 -12.19
CA ILE A 222 9.15 5.07 -13.15
C ILE A 222 10.07 4.03 -12.51
N VAL A 223 11.12 4.45 -11.80
CA VAL A 223 12.03 3.55 -11.08
C VAL A 223 11.26 2.76 -10.02
N THR A 224 10.38 3.41 -9.25
CA THR A 224 9.50 2.74 -8.29
C THR A 224 8.65 1.67 -8.97
N PHE A 225 8.02 2.01 -10.09
CA PHE A 225 7.21 1.06 -10.87
C PHE A 225 8.01 -0.15 -11.33
N ILE A 226 9.21 0.06 -11.88
CA ILE A 226 10.08 -1.01 -12.38
C ILE A 226 10.54 -1.92 -11.23
N ILE A 227 11.03 -1.35 -10.13
CA ILE A 227 11.49 -2.12 -8.96
C ILE A 227 10.32 -2.92 -8.37
N ALA A 228 9.17 -2.29 -8.17
CA ALA A 228 7.97 -2.96 -7.64
C ALA A 228 7.51 -4.10 -8.57
N SER A 229 7.52 -3.87 -9.88
CA SER A 229 7.16 -4.89 -10.86
C SER A 229 8.13 -6.08 -10.85
N ALA A 230 9.43 -5.81 -10.77
CA ALA A 230 10.45 -6.85 -10.65
C ALA A 230 10.26 -7.68 -9.36
N ILE A 231 10.09 -7.02 -8.21
CA ILE A 231 9.86 -7.69 -6.92
C ILE A 231 8.57 -8.50 -6.96
N ALA A 232 7.46 -7.93 -7.45
CA ALA A 232 6.18 -8.63 -7.57
C ALA A 232 6.32 -9.87 -8.46
N SER A 233 6.95 -9.74 -9.63
CA SER A 233 7.13 -10.85 -10.57
C SER A 233 8.00 -11.96 -10.01
N ILE A 234 9.14 -11.61 -9.38
CA ILE A 234 10.07 -12.58 -8.78
C ILE A 234 9.40 -13.30 -7.62
N THR A 235 8.78 -12.56 -6.70
CA THR A 235 8.12 -13.15 -5.52
C THR A 235 6.93 -14.00 -5.93
N TRP A 236 6.14 -13.56 -6.91
CA TRP A 236 5.04 -14.35 -7.46
C TRP A 236 5.53 -15.66 -8.09
N ALA A 237 6.59 -15.62 -8.90
CA ALA A 237 7.17 -16.81 -9.52
C ALA A 237 7.72 -17.79 -8.46
N ILE A 238 8.34 -17.28 -7.40
CA ILE A 238 8.82 -18.10 -6.29
C ILE A 238 7.64 -18.70 -5.51
N ALA A 239 6.57 -17.93 -5.29
CA ALA A 239 5.38 -18.39 -4.57
C ALA A 239 4.73 -19.58 -5.28
N LEU A 240 4.54 -19.49 -6.59
CA LEU A 240 3.94 -20.58 -7.38
C LEU A 240 4.82 -21.83 -7.46
N LYS A 241 6.15 -21.70 -7.45
CA LYS A 241 7.07 -22.84 -7.53
C LYS A 241 7.32 -23.51 -6.19
N ARG A 242 7.31 -22.74 -5.09
CA ARG A 242 7.76 -23.20 -3.77
C ARG A 242 6.62 -23.54 -2.83
N PHE A 243 5.39 -23.19 -3.17
CA PHE A 243 4.23 -23.60 -2.41
C PHE A 243 4.02 -25.12 -2.55
N ASN A 244 4.20 -25.83 -1.45
CA ASN A 244 3.91 -27.24 -1.34
C ASN A 244 3.19 -27.47 -0.01
N ARG A 245 1.94 -27.93 -0.09
CA ARG A 245 1.02 -28.16 1.02
C ARG A 245 1.65 -29.07 2.09
N ASP A 246 2.32 -30.13 1.68
CA ASP A 246 2.89 -31.15 2.58
C ASP A 246 3.97 -30.57 3.48
N LYS A 247 4.76 -29.62 2.96
CA LYS A 247 5.83 -28.95 3.71
C LYS A 247 5.32 -27.91 4.69
N MET A 248 4.11 -27.37 4.47
CA MET A 248 3.49 -26.45 5.41
C MET A 248 2.82 -27.17 6.57
N VAL A 249 2.30 -28.39 6.36
CA VAL A 249 1.73 -29.25 7.40
C VAL A 249 2.80 -29.73 8.37
N SER A 250 4.02 -30.04 7.90
CA SER A 250 5.13 -30.45 8.78
C SER A 250 5.73 -29.33 9.65
N LEU A 251 5.26 -28.09 9.48
CA LEU A 251 5.70 -26.90 10.25
C LEU A 251 4.66 -26.45 11.29
N VAL A 252 3.53 -27.17 11.40
CA VAL A 252 2.50 -26.97 12.43
C VAL A 252 2.93 -27.67 13.70
#